data_AF-A0A377CD34-F1
#
_entry.id   AF-A0A377CD34-F1
#
_cell.length_a   1.000
_cell.length_b   1.000
_cell.length_c   1.000
_cell.angle_alpha   90.00
_cell.angle_beta   90.00
_cell.angle_gamma   90.00
#
_symmetry.space_group_name_H-M   'P 1'
#
loop_
_entity.id
_entity.type
_entity.pdbx_description
1 polymer ?
#
loop_
_entity_poly.entity_id
_entity_poly.type
_entity_poly.pdbx_seq_one_letter_code
_entity_poly.pdbx_strand_id
1 'polypeptide(L)'
;MKTRTQQIEELQKEWTQPRWEGITRPYSAEDVVKLRGSVNPECTLAQLGAAKMWRLLHGESKKRLHQQPRRTDWRSGAATGESGIEAVYLSGWQVAADR
;
A
#
# COMPACT_ATOMS: atom_id res chain seq x y z
N MET A 1 -24.67 -0.20 -9.46
CA MET A 1 -23.73 0.91 -9.14
C MET A 1 -24.01 1.30 -7.69
N LYS A 2 -22.99 1.35 -6.81
CA LYS A 2 -23.22 1.73 -5.40
C LYS A 2 -23.57 3.21 -5.33
N THR A 3 -24.52 3.57 -4.48
CA THR A 3 -24.85 4.98 -4.24
C THR A 3 -23.73 5.65 -3.44
N ARG A 4 -23.68 6.99 -3.49
CA ARG A 4 -22.69 7.76 -2.73
C ARG A 4 -22.80 7.49 -1.23
N THR A 5 -24.01 7.38 -0.70
CA THR A 5 -24.28 7.04 0.71
C THR A 5 -23.74 5.66 1.06
N GLN A 6 -23.98 4.65 0.22
CA GLN A 6 -23.44 3.30 0.42
C GLN A 6 -21.91 3.28 0.45
N GLN A 7 -21.24 4.05 -0.41
CA GLN A 7 -19.78 4.15 -0.43
C GLN A 7 -19.21 4.79 0.85
N ILE A 8 -19.93 5.77 1.43
CA ILE A 8 -19.54 6.43 2.67
C ILE A 8 -19.67 5.45 3.84
N GLU A 9 -20.80 4.77 3.96
CA GLU A 9 -21.06 3.77 5.01
C GLU A 9 -20.05 2.62 4.95
N GLU A 10 -19.75 2.12 3.75
CA GLU A 10 -18.73 1.08 3.56
C GLU A 10 -17.35 1.55 4.01
N LEU A 11 -16.96 2.77 3.66
CA LEU A 11 -15.66 3.33 4.05
C LEU A 11 -15.57 3.57 5.56
N GLN A 12 -16.65 4.04 6.19
CA GLN A 12 -16.73 4.20 7.64
C GLN A 12 -16.59 2.84 8.34
N LYS A 13 -17.27 1.80 7.84
CA LYS A 13 -17.13 0.43 8.35
C LYS A 13 -15.74 -0.12 8.11
N GLU A 14 -15.10 0.20 7.00
CA GLU A 14 -13.73 -0.21 6.73
C GLU A 14 -12.75 0.38 7.75
N TRP A 15 -12.94 1.63 8.15
CA TRP A 15 -12.07 2.32 9.11
C TRP A 15 -12.13 1.76 10.54
N THR A 16 -13.10 0.91 10.87
CA THR A 16 -13.14 0.23 12.18
C THR A 16 -12.30 -1.05 12.22
N GLN A 17 -11.75 -1.49 11.09
CA GLN A 17 -10.92 -2.69 11.03
C GLN A 17 -9.58 -2.50 11.76
N PRO A 18 -8.96 -3.58 12.30
CA PRO A 18 -7.67 -3.53 12.99
C PRO A 18 -6.54 -2.86 12.20
N ARG A 19 -6.64 -2.92 10.86
CA ARG A 19 -5.69 -2.24 9.94
C ARG A 19 -5.53 -0.75 10.22
N TRP A 20 -6.55 -0.12 10.81
CA TRP A 20 -6.63 1.32 11.02
C TRP A 20 -6.62 1.72 12.51
N GLU A 21 -6.37 0.77 13.41
CA GLU A 21 -6.26 1.05 14.84
C GLU A 21 -5.13 2.07 15.10
N GLY A 22 -5.43 3.09 15.91
CA GLY A 22 -4.50 4.18 16.22
C GLY A 22 -4.30 5.23 15.09
N ILE A 23 -4.98 5.12 13.95
CA ILE A 23 -4.85 6.07 12.84
C ILE A 23 -5.90 7.20 12.93
N THR A 24 -5.45 8.40 13.24
CA THR A 24 -6.28 9.62 13.24
C THR A 24 -6.39 10.21 11.83
N ARG A 25 -7.61 10.56 11.41
CA ARG A 25 -7.89 11.24 10.12
C ARG A 25 -8.54 12.59 10.40
N PRO A 26 -7.93 13.72 10.01
CA PRO A 26 -8.53 15.06 10.18
C PRO A 26 -9.54 15.39 9.05
N TYR A 27 -10.26 14.38 8.54
CA TYR A 27 -11.23 14.49 7.45
C TYR A 27 -12.25 13.34 7.54
N SER A 28 -13.41 13.53 6.92
CA SER A 28 -14.50 12.55 6.97
C SER A 28 -14.45 11.54 5.82
N ALA A 29 -15.19 10.44 5.94
CA ALA A 29 -15.39 9.48 4.85
C ALA A 29 -16.13 10.12 3.66
N GLU A 30 -17.00 11.11 3.92
CA GLU A 30 -17.69 11.87 2.88
C GLU A 30 -16.70 12.67 2.03
N ASP A 31 -15.71 13.33 2.65
CA ASP A 31 -14.69 14.10 1.95
C ASP A 31 -13.88 13.21 0.99
N VAL A 32 -13.57 11.98 1.43
CA VAL A 32 -12.86 10.99 0.59
C VAL A 32 -13.72 10.57 -0.59
N VAL A 33 -15.00 10.23 -0.37
CA VAL A 33 -15.91 9.80 -1.45
C VAL A 33 -16.18 10.95 -2.42
N LYS A 34 -16.25 12.19 -1.94
CA LYS A 34 -16.40 13.39 -2.77
C LYS A 34 -15.27 13.54 -3.80
N LEU A 35 -14.04 13.21 -3.41
CA LEU A 35 -12.85 13.32 -4.27
C LEU A 35 -12.59 12.09 -5.14
N ARG A 36 -13.27 10.96 -4.88
CA ARG A 36 -13.06 9.68 -5.58
C ARG A 36 -13.54 9.69 -7.04
N GLY A 37 -14.42 10.62 -7.41
CA GLY A 37 -15.05 10.65 -8.72
C GLY A 37 -16.10 9.55 -8.91
N SER A 38 -16.66 9.46 -10.11
CA SER A 38 -17.72 8.50 -10.45
C SER A 38 -17.20 7.11 -10.83
N VAL A 39 -15.96 7.01 -11.30
CA VAL A 39 -15.31 5.77 -11.70
C VAL A 39 -14.00 5.64 -10.94
N ASN A 40 -13.83 4.50 -10.25
CA ASN A 40 -12.65 4.21 -9.46
C ASN A 40 -11.91 2.98 -10.06
N PRO A 41 -10.84 3.19 -10.85
CA PRO A 41 -10.05 2.10 -11.40
C PRO A 41 -9.44 1.21 -10.31
N GLU A 42 -9.36 -0.10 -10.54
CA GLU A 42 -8.75 -1.02 -9.59
C GLU A 42 -7.21 -0.92 -9.62
N CYS A 43 -6.61 -0.78 -8.45
CA CYS A 43 -5.15 -0.78 -8.28
C CYS A 43 -4.68 -2.14 -7.74
N THR A 44 -4.89 -3.22 -8.50
CA THR A 44 -4.72 -4.61 -8.04
C THR A 44 -3.36 -4.88 -7.39
N LEU A 45 -2.25 -4.46 -8.03
CA LEU A 45 -0.91 -4.65 -7.46
C LEU A 45 -0.70 -3.88 -6.16
N ALA A 46 -1.25 -2.67 -6.06
CA ALA A 46 -1.16 -1.87 -4.84
C ALA A 46 -1.96 -2.50 -3.69
N GLN A 47 -3.17 -3.01 -3.98
CA GLN A 47 -4.00 -3.70 -3.00
C GLN A 47 -3.32 -4.98 -2.48
N LEU A 48 -2.85 -5.84 -3.38
CA LEU A 48 -2.16 -7.08 -3.02
C LEU A 48 -0.85 -6.79 -2.27
N GLY A 49 -0.07 -5.82 -2.74
CA GLY A 49 1.18 -5.39 -2.12
C GLY A 49 0.98 -4.85 -0.71
N ALA A 50 0.01 -3.95 -0.50
CA ALA A 50 -0.31 -3.40 0.81
C ALA A 50 -0.81 -4.48 1.79
N ALA A 51 -1.66 -5.40 1.34
CA ALA A 51 -2.17 -6.50 2.15
C ALA A 51 -1.06 -7.49 2.53
N LYS A 52 -0.13 -7.80 1.62
CA LYS A 52 1.04 -8.64 1.90
C LYS A 52 2.00 -7.94 2.87
N MET A 53 2.30 -6.66 2.63
CA MET A 53 3.20 -5.89 3.49
C MET A 53 2.68 -5.77 4.91
N TRP A 54 1.37 -5.53 5.08
CA TRP A 54 0.74 -5.52 6.40
C TRP A 54 0.97 -6.83 7.15
N ARG A 55 0.70 -7.97 6.50
CA ARG A 55 0.94 -9.30 7.06
C ARG A 55 2.39 -9.54 7.46
N LEU A 56 3.34 -9.17 6.61
CA LEU A 56 4.78 -9.30 6.89
C LEU A 56 5.18 -8.49 8.14
N LEU A 57 4.66 -7.27 8.30
CA LEU A 57 4.92 -6.42 9.47
C LEU A 57 4.33 -6.98 10.77
N HIS A 58 3.27 -7.80 10.69
CA HIS A 58 2.56 -8.36 11.84
C HIS A 58 2.94 -9.82 12.15
N GLY A 59 4.13 -10.25 11.74
CA GLY A 59 4.72 -11.52 12.18
C GLY A 59 4.73 -12.64 11.14
N GLU A 60 4.22 -12.44 9.93
CA GLU A 60 4.35 -13.44 8.85
C GLU A 60 5.72 -13.44 8.15
N SER A 61 6.60 -12.47 8.47
CA SER A 61 7.92 -12.36 7.86
C SER A 61 8.86 -13.47 8.36
N LYS A 62 9.47 -14.23 7.43
CA LYS A 62 10.30 -15.41 7.76
C LYS A 62 11.70 -15.06 8.26
N LYS A 63 12.15 -13.81 8.08
CA LYS A 63 13.43 -13.24 8.54
C LYS A 63 13.14 -11.82 9.04
N ARG A 64 13.99 -11.17 9.86
CA ARG A 64 13.83 -9.70 10.11
C ARG A 64 13.61 -9.03 8.75
N LEU A 65 12.69 -8.08 8.61
CA LEU A 65 12.37 -7.46 7.31
C LEU A 65 13.64 -6.79 6.75
N HIS A 66 14.41 -7.52 5.93
CA HIS A 66 15.64 -7.02 5.32
C HIS A 66 15.24 -6.36 4.01
N GLN A 67 15.23 -5.03 4.02
CA GLN A 67 15.04 -4.24 2.81
C GLN A 67 16.41 -3.90 2.24
N GLN A 68 16.64 -4.24 0.97
CA GLN A 68 17.81 -3.78 0.24
C GLN A 68 17.47 -2.45 -0.45
N PRO A 69 18.34 -1.43 -0.38
CA PRO A 69 18.17 -0.19 -1.14
C PRO A 69 18.24 -0.50 -2.63
N ARG A 70 17.14 -0.28 -3.35
CA ARG A 70 17.05 -0.63 -4.76
C ARG A 70 17.59 0.48 -5.66
N ARG A 71 18.52 0.10 -6.54
CA ARG A 71 18.90 0.88 -7.72
C ARG A 71 17.76 0.89 -8.73
N THR A 72 17.52 2.01 -9.39
CA THR A 72 16.37 2.32 -10.26
C THR A 72 16.21 1.42 -11.50
N ASP A 73 17.12 0.48 -11.74
CA ASP A 73 17.08 -0.42 -12.88
C ASP A 73 16.05 -1.56 -12.70
N TRP A 74 15.37 -1.92 -13.79
CA TRP A 74 14.34 -2.96 -13.78
C TRP A 74 14.91 -4.38 -13.52
N ARG A 75 16.21 -4.62 -13.78
CA ARG A 75 16.86 -5.93 -13.59
C ARG A 75 17.02 -6.27 -12.11
N SER A 76 17.27 -5.26 -11.27
CA SER A 76 17.21 -5.37 -9.81
C SER A 76 15.83 -5.86 -9.31
N GLY A 77 14.78 -5.61 -10.11
CA GLY A 77 13.44 -6.22 -10.12
C GLY A 77 13.38 -7.69 -9.80
N ALA A 78 13.79 -8.47 -10.79
CA ALA A 78 13.65 -9.90 -10.84
C ALA A 78 14.59 -10.60 -9.86
N ALA A 79 15.84 -10.09 -9.71
CA ALA A 79 16.85 -10.68 -8.82
C ALA A 79 16.42 -10.69 -7.34
N THR A 80 15.59 -9.73 -6.93
CA THR A 80 15.05 -9.68 -5.56
C THR A 80 14.15 -10.89 -5.27
N GLY A 81 13.32 -11.31 -6.25
CA GLY A 81 12.40 -12.44 -6.11
C GLY A 81 13.12 -13.78 -5.94
N GLU A 82 14.29 -13.93 -6.55
CA GLU A 82 15.12 -15.14 -6.46
C GLU A 82 15.92 -15.21 -5.15
N SER A 83 16.26 -14.05 -4.56
CA SER A 83 17.09 -13.94 -3.35
C SER A 83 16.34 -14.16 -2.02
N GLY A 84 15.03 -14.39 -2.05
CA GLY A 84 14.20 -14.56 -0.84
C GLY A 84 13.95 -13.27 -0.06
N ILE A 85 14.10 -12.10 -0.69
CA ILE A 85 13.77 -10.79 -0.12
C ILE A 85 12.24 -10.57 -0.20
N GLU A 86 11.62 -10.15 0.91
CA GLU A 86 10.17 -10.09 1.06
C GLU A 86 9.55 -8.71 0.73
N ALA A 87 10.37 -7.65 0.72
CA ALA A 87 9.95 -6.27 0.42
C ALA A 87 11.07 -5.47 -0.28
N VAL A 88 10.66 -4.46 -1.07
CA VAL A 88 11.57 -3.58 -1.82
C VAL A 88 11.45 -2.15 -1.30
N TYR A 89 12.58 -1.52 -1.00
CA TYR A 89 12.67 -0.10 -0.67
C TYR A 89 13.11 0.71 -1.90
N LEU A 90 12.31 1.71 -2.27
CA LEU A 90 12.61 2.65 -3.35
C LEU A 90 13.18 3.94 -2.76
N SER A 91 14.48 4.18 -2.95
CA SER A 91 15.16 5.37 -2.41
C SER A 91 15.05 6.56 -3.35
N GLY A 92 14.44 7.66 -2.89
CA GLY A 92 14.41 8.92 -3.63
C GLY A 92 15.80 9.51 -3.90
N TRP A 93 16.78 9.27 -3.01
CA TRP A 93 18.17 9.67 -3.21
C TRP A 93 18.84 8.92 -4.36
N GLN A 94 18.58 7.61 -4.50
CA GLN A 94 19.14 6.82 -5.62
C GLN A 94 18.55 7.28 -6.96
N VAL A 95 17.26 7.59 -7.00
CA VAL A 95 16.60 8.16 -8.19
C VAL A 95 17.23 9.50 -8.58
N ALA A 96 17.52 10.36 -7.60
CA ALA A 96 18.10 11.68 -7.86
C ALA A 96 19.56 11.62 -8.33
N ALA A 97 20.33 10.63 -7.84
CA ALA A 97 21.74 10.45 -8.18
C ALA A 97 21.97 9.78 -9.55
N ASP A 98 20.94 9.16 -10.12
CA ASP A 98 20.96 8.45 -11.42
C ASP A 98 20.48 9.36 -12.58
N ARG A 99 20.46 10.68 -12.36
CA ARG A 99 20.16 11.71 -13.38
C ARG A 99 21.40 12.32 -13.98
#